data_AF-A0A844U9H9-F1
#
_entry.id   AF-A0A844U9H9-F1
#
_cell.length_a   1.000
_cell.length_b   1.000
_cell.length_c   1.000
_cell.angle_alpha   90.00
_cell.angle_beta   90.00
_cell.angle_gamma   90.00
#
_symmetry.space_group_name_H-M   'P 1'
#
loop_
_entity.id
_entity.type
_entity.pdbx_description
1 polymer ?
#
loop_
_entity_poly.entity_id
_entity_poly.type
_entity_poly.pdbx_seq_one_letter_code
_entity_poly.pdbx_strand_id
1 'polypeptide(L)'
;MITLGFREKEKGWTSFFSYNPDAFLRSGNDFFTINRKGNLYFHNDIENPVTNTFYGEKYPSKISTVFNDIHSEDKIFKTFSIEGSHPWDIEMKTNLTKTSLVKEEFSKRESRFFTHLRGNEDTDDLHGRTQGIGVCTDNTEDTLYFDLVDSFTNIGDEVFILDNEKEYSLGIVKSKGNNYVTIDKRIDRFCKGYFFFSVKDSRVEGGDIRGYYAEVEMENNNDEQLELFAINSNIIKSYV
;
A
#
# COMPACT_ATOMS: atom_id res chain seq x y z
N MET A 1 -19.65 -12.63 -11.40
CA MET A 1 -20.44 -13.85 -11.12
C MET A 1 -19.56 -14.74 -10.24
N ILE A 2 -20.00 -15.03 -9.02
CA ILE A 2 -19.22 -15.73 -7.99
C ILE A 2 -19.76 -17.15 -7.86
N THR A 3 -18.88 -18.13 -7.66
CA THR A 3 -19.27 -19.51 -7.37
C THR A 3 -19.47 -19.67 -5.87
N LEU A 4 -20.59 -20.25 -5.46
CA LEU A 4 -20.94 -20.43 -4.05
C LEU A 4 -20.88 -21.92 -3.66
N GLY A 5 -20.11 -22.23 -2.64
CA GLY A 5 -20.08 -23.56 -2.04
C GLY A 5 -21.16 -23.69 -0.97
N PHE A 6 -22.11 -24.60 -1.16
CA PHE A 6 -23.11 -24.97 -0.14
C PHE A 6 -22.71 -26.27 0.56
N ARG A 7 -22.74 -26.29 1.89
CA ARG A 7 -22.48 -27.49 2.67
C ARG A 7 -23.77 -28.02 3.25
N GLU A 8 -24.26 -29.14 2.72
CA GLU A 8 -25.54 -29.74 3.11
C GLU A 8 -25.65 -30.05 4.61
N LYS A 9 -24.57 -30.52 5.22
CA LYS A 9 -24.52 -30.82 6.66
C LYS A 9 -24.83 -29.60 7.53
N GLU A 10 -24.30 -28.44 7.14
CA GLU A 10 -24.46 -27.18 7.87
C GLU A 10 -25.67 -26.37 7.37
N LYS A 11 -26.32 -26.84 6.28
CA LYS A 11 -27.42 -26.16 5.57
C LYS A 11 -27.10 -24.69 5.25
N GLY A 12 -25.85 -24.40 4.89
CA GLY A 12 -25.38 -23.04 4.67
C GLY A 12 -24.34 -22.92 3.57
N TRP A 13 -24.17 -21.69 3.09
CA TRP A 13 -23.08 -21.32 2.18
C TRP A 13 -21.80 -21.16 2.98
N THR A 14 -20.77 -21.94 2.65
CA THR A 14 -19.51 -21.99 3.43
C THR A 14 -18.35 -21.30 2.74
N SER A 15 -18.41 -21.13 1.41
CA SER A 15 -17.26 -20.67 0.64
C SER A 15 -17.71 -19.89 -0.59
N PHE A 16 -16.93 -18.86 -0.91
CA PHE A 16 -17.10 -18.03 -2.08
C PHE A 16 -15.85 -18.20 -2.95
N PHE A 17 -16.03 -18.66 -4.17
CA PHE A 17 -14.93 -18.88 -5.10
C PHE A 17 -15.01 -17.88 -6.25
N SER A 18 -13.89 -17.25 -6.56
CA SER A 18 -13.77 -16.30 -7.67
C SER A 18 -13.79 -16.98 -9.04
N TYR A 19 -13.42 -18.27 -9.10
CA TYR A 19 -13.38 -19.04 -10.33
C TYR A 19 -14.78 -19.56 -10.70
N ASN A 20 -15.08 -19.66 -12.00
CA ASN A 20 -16.43 -19.92 -12.52
C ASN A 20 -16.43 -21.04 -13.58
N PRO A 21 -16.44 -22.31 -13.16
CA PRO A 21 -16.53 -23.44 -14.07
C PRO A 21 -17.98 -23.75 -14.43
N ASP A 22 -18.16 -24.50 -15.52
CA ASP A 22 -19.49 -24.93 -15.95
C ASP A 22 -19.95 -26.19 -15.24
N ALA A 23 -19.02 -27.04 -14.82
CA ALA A 23 -19.32 -28.26 -14.09
C ALA A 23 -18.28 -28.57 -13.01
N PHE A 24 -18.76 -29.15 -11.92
CA PHE A 24 -17.99 -29.67 -10.81
C PHE A 24 -18.12 -31.19 -10.77
N LEU A 25 -17.00 -31.89 -10.62
CA LEU A 25 -16.94 -33.35 -10.61
C LEU A 25 -16.07 -33.78 -9.44
N ARG A 26 -16.41 -34.92 -8.84
CA ARG A 26 -15.59 -35.54 -7.79
C ARG A 26 -15.46 -37.02 -8.06
N SER A 27 -14.24 -37.54 -7.97
CA SER A 27 -13.95 -38.97 -8.02
C SER A 27 -13.19 -39.36 -6.75
N GLY A 28 -13.88 -40.02 -5.81
CA GLY A 28 -13.30 -40.28 -4.48
C GLY A 28 -12.94 -38.99 -3.75
N ASN A 29 -11.65 -38.81 -3.47
CA ASN A 29 -11.11 -37.60 -2.83
C ASN A 29 -10.68 -36.52 -3.82
N ASP A 30 -10.64 -36.85 -5.12
CA ASP A 30 -10.13 -35.97 -6.16
C ASP A 30 -11.24 -35.06 -6.67
N PHE A 31 -10.94 -33.76 -6.74
CA PHE A 31 -11.87 -32.74 -7.18
C PHE A 31 -11.47 -32.20 -8.55
N PHE A 32 -12.44 -32.19 -9.47
CA PHE A 32 -12.26 -31.73 -10.84
C PHE A 32 -13.28 -30.68 -11.21
N THR A 33 -12.91 -29.81 -12.14
CA THR A 33 -13.83 -28.86 -12.76
C THR A 33 -13.66 -28.82 -14.26
N ILE A 34 -14.74 -28.54 -14.97
CA ILE A 34 -14.72 -28.31 -16.41
C ILE A 34 -14.88 -26.82 -16.65
N ASN A 35 -13.90 -26.21 -17.34
CA ASN A 35 -13.98 -24.79 -17.68
C ASN A 35 -14.97 -24.57 -18.84
N ARG A 36 -15.29 -23.30 -19.12
CA ARG A 36 -16.15 -22.89 -20.25
C ARG A 36 -15.69 -23.32 -21.64
N LYS A 37 -14.44 -23.74 -21.77
CA LYS A 37 -13.84 -24.22 -23.03
C LYS A 37 -13.89 -25.75 -23.14
N GLY A 38 -14.46 -26.46 -22.16
CA GLY A 38 -14.55 -27.93 -22.14
C GLY A 38 -13.30 -28.66 -21.62
N ASN A 39 -12.31 -27.94 -21.11
CA ASN A 39 -11.08 -28.52 -20.56
C ASN A 39 -11.29 -28.97 -19.11
N LEU A 40 -10.77 -30.14 -18.78
CA LEU A 40 -10.77 -30.70 -17.42
C LEU A 40 -9.60 -30.14 -16.61
N TYR A 41 -9.86 -29.68 -15.40
CA TYR A 41 -8.86 -29.21 -14.44
C TYR A 41 -8.96 -30.03 -13.16
N PHE A 42 -7.81 -30.52 -12.71
CA PHE A 42 -7.64 -31.14 -11.41
C PHE A 42 -7.28 -30.07 -10.38
N HIS A 43 -7.91 -30.12 -9.21
CA HIS A 43 -7.67 -29.17 -8.11
C HIS A 43 -6.89 -29.85 -6.98
N ASN A 44 -6.15 -29.05 -6.22
CA ASN A 44 -5.27 -29.52 -5.14
C ASN A 44 -4.21 -30.51 -5.63
N ASP A 45 -3.69 -30.28 -6.83
CA ASP A 45 -2.59 -31.06 -7.39
C ASP A 45 -1.31 -30.81 -6.59
N ILE A 46 -0.88 -31.80 -5.82
CA ILE A 46 0.30 -31.71 -4.96
C ILE A 46 1.61 -31.76 -5.76
N GLU A 47 1.57 -32.24 -7.00
CA GLU A 47 2.73 -32.31 -7.89
C GLU A 47 2.94 -30.99 -8.65
N ASN A 48 1.93 -30.11 -8.68
CA ASN A 48 2.04 -28.80 -9.32
C ASN A 48 2.60 -27.75 -8.33
N PRO A 49 3.80 -27.21 -8.57
CA PRO A 49 4.39 -26.22 -7.69
C PRO A 49 3.72 -24.84 -7.79
N VAL A 50 2.88 -24.60 -8.80
CA VAL A 50 2.22 -23.31 -9.03
C VAL A 50 0.87 -23.26 -8.33
N THR A 51 0.81 -22.50 -7.25
CA THR A 51 -0.40 -22.27 -6.46
C THR A 51 -1.24 -21.12 -7.01
N ASN A 52 -2.49 -21.01 -6.54
CA ASN A 52 -3.47 -19.96 -6.89
C ASN A 52 -3.72 -19.74 -8.38
N THR A 53 -3.46 -20.74 -9.21
CA THR A 53 -3.71 -20.68 -10.64
C THR A 53 -4.96 -21.47 -11.00
N PHE A 54 -5.98 -20.77 -11.46
CA PHE A 54 -7.27 -21.34 -11.84
C PHE A 54 -7.50 -21.10 -13.32
N TYR A 55 -7.66 -22.17 -14.10
CA TYR A 55 -7.95 -22.11 -15.53
C TYR A 55 -6.90 -21.37 -16.39
N GLY A 56 -5.64 -21.31 -15.91
CA GLY A 56 -4.53 -20.62 -16.57
C GLY A 56 -4.35 -19.16 -16.14
N GLU A 57 -5.20 -18.66 -15.24
CA GLU A 57 -5.06 -17.33 -14.64
C GLU A 57 -4.58 -17.45 -13.20
N LYS A 58 -3.53 -16.69 -12.85
CA LYS A 58 -2.97 -16.64 -11.51
C LYS A 58 -3.62 -15.52 -10.71
N TYR A 59 -3.94 -15.80 -9.46
CA TYR A 59 -4.55 -14.86 -8.53
C TYR A 59 -3.67 -14.66 -7.29
N PRO A 60 -3.60 -13.45 -6.72
CA PRO A 60 -2.93 -13.22 -5.45
C PRO A 60 -3.65 -13.92 -4.28
N SER A 61 -2.87 -14.44 -3.34
CA SER A 61 -3.36 -14.72 -1.99
C SER A 61 -3.63 -13.40 -1.28
N LYS A 62 -4.83 -13.22 -0.74
CA LYS A 62 -5.21 -12.03 0.04
C LYS A 62 -5.74 -12.40 1.42
N ILE A 63 -5.27 -11.68 2.43
CA ILE A 63 -5.73 -11.81 3.82
C ILE A 63 -6.07 -10.41 4.32
N SER A 64 -7.29 -10.23 4.83
CA SER A 64 -7.70 -9.00 5.50
C SER A 64 -8.01 -9.28 6.96
N THR A 65 -7.49 -8.44 7.85
CA THR A 65 -7.76 -8.52 9.29
C THR A 65 -7.77 -7.12 9.91
N VAL A 66 -8.11 -7.03 11.20
CA VAL A 66 -8.13 -5.78 11.95
C VAL A 66 -7.37 -5.94 13.26
N PHE A 67 -6.41 -5.06 13.52
CA PHE A 67 -5.82 -4.88 14.84
C PHE A 67 -6.64 -3.87 15.65
N ASN A 68 -7.21 -4.33 16.76
CA ASN A 68 -8.08 -3.52 17.61
C ASN A 68 -8.02 -3.99 19.08
N ASP A 69 -6.85 -3.84 19.71
CA ASP A 69 -6.60 -4.33 21.08
C ASP A 69 -7.50 -3.63 22.13
N ILE A 70 -7.55 -2.28 22.12
CA ILE A 70 -8.36 -1.48 23.06
C ILE A 70 -9.24 -0.50 22.27
N HIS A 71 -10.57 -0.63 22.32
CA HIS A 71 -11.45 0.12 21.42
C HIS A 71 -11.55 1.64 21.69
N SER A 72 -11.21 2.10 22.90
CA SER A 72 -11.45 3.48 23.34
C SER A 72 -10.23 4.39 23.30
N GLU A 73 -9.07 3.88 22.88
CA GLU A 73 -7.82 4.63 22.90
C GLU A 73 -7.19 4.67 21.51
N ASP A 74 -6.71 5.84 21.12
CA ASP A 74 -5.84 5.99 19.97
C ASP A 74 -4.51 5.29 20.24
N LYS A 75 -4.07 4.53 19.25
CA LYS A 75 -2.83 3.76 19.27
C LYS A 75 -1.87 4.30 18.24
N ILE A 76 -0.59 4.06 18.46
CA ILE A 76 0.45 4.25 17.46
C ILE A 76 1.05 2.87 17.16
N PHE A 77 1.03 2.50 15.90
CA PHE A 77 1.61 1.25 15.39
C PHE A 77 3.06 1.52 15.00
N LYS A 78 4.02 0.77 15.54
CA LYS A 78 5.46 1.01 15.32
C LYS A 78 6.14 -0.02 14.44
N THR A 79 5.70 -1.27 14.51
CA THR A 79 6.37 -2.38 13.81
C THR A 79 5.35 -3.32 13.20
N PHE A 80 5.79 -4.09 12.22
CA PHE A 80 5.04 -5.22 11.69
C PHE A 80 5.93 -6.45 11.67
N SER A 81 5.39 -7.58 12.10
CA SER A 81 6.10 -8.85 12.07
C SER A 81 5.20 -9.98 11.64
N ILE A 82 5.77 -10.87 10.83
CA ILE A 82 5.11 -12.03 10.25
C ILE A 82 5.81 -13.28 10.77
N GLU A 83 5.03 -14.20 11.31
CA GLU A 83 5.44 -15.57 11.59
C GLU A 83 4.90 -16.46 10.48
N GLY A 84 5.78 -16.93 9.59
CA GLY A 84 5.36 -17.67 8.40
C GLY A 84 6.54 -18.05 7.53
N SER A 85 6.24 -18.66 6.38
CA SER A 85 7.28 -19.12 5.45
C SER A 85 7.89 -17.97 4.62
N HIS A 86 7.12 -16.91 4.32
CA HIS A 86 7.50 -15.82 3.41
C HIS A 86 7.02 -14.44 3.90
N PRO A 87 7.69 -13.34 3.47
CA PRO A 87 7.18 -11.99 3.65
C PRO A 87 6.02 -11.70 2.68
N TRP A 88 5.19 -10.71 3.02
CA TRP A 88 3.99 -10.33 2.27
C TRP A 88 4.01 -8.82 2.01
N ASP A 89 3.37 -8.40 0.92
CA ASP A 89 3.07 -6.98 0.70
C ASP A 89 1.89 -6.62 1.60
N ILE A 90 1.99 -5.50 2.31
CA ILE A 90 1.00 -5.12 3.33
C ILE A 90 0.54 -3.70 3.12
N GLU A 91 -0.76 -3.50 3.19
CA GLU A 91 -1.39 -2.20 3.31
C GLU A 91 -2.04 -2.11 4.69
N MET A 92 -1.66 -1.07 5.45
CA MET A 92 -2.23 -0.79 6.75
C MET A 92 -2.96 0.54 6.71
N LYS A 93 -4.25 0.52 7.07
CA LYS A 93 -5.11 1.69 7.10
C LYS A 93 -5.75 1.83 8.47
N THR A 94 -5.63 3.02 9.05
CA THR A 94 -6.38 3.40 10.25
C THR A 94 -7.47 4.41 9.88
N ASN A 95 -8.21 4.89 10.87
CA ASN A 95 -9.15 5.98 10.68
C ASN A 95 -8.50 7.36 10.43
N LEU A 96 -7.17 7.49 10.62
CA LEU A 96 -6.45 8.77 10.49
C LEU A 96 -5.25 8.72 9.53
N THR A 97 -4.64 7.55 9.34
CA THR A 97 -3.35 7.40 8.66
C THR A 97 -3.30 6.13 7.85
N LYS A 98 -2.44 6.10 6.85
CA LYS A 98 -2.23 4.95 5.97
C LYS A 98 -0.74 4.71 5.75
N THR A 99 -0.35 3.44 5.62
CA THR A 99 1.01 3.07 5.21
C THR A 99 1.00 1.77 4.43
N SER A 100 2.05 1.54 3.67
CA SER A 100 2.29 0.37 2.86
C SER A 100 3.71 -0.15 3.06
N LEU A 101 3.83 -1.47 3.18
CA LEU A 101 5.09 -2.17 3.31
C LEU A 101 5.25 -3.13 2.14
N VAL A 102 6.43 -3.11 1.52
CA VAL A 102 6.76 -4.07 0.46
C VAL A 102 7.53 -5.24 1.06
N LYS A 103 7.37 -6.43 0.47
CA LYS A 103 8.01 -7.67 0.95
C LYS A 103 9.54 -7.56 1.11
N GLU A 104 10.21 -6.74 0.31
CA GLU A 104 11.67 -6.51 0.38
C GLU A 104 12.12 -5.72 1.62
N GLU A 105 11.22 -4.97 2.26
CA GLU A 105 11.54 -4.22 3.49
C GLU A 105 11.64 -5.12 4.73
N PHE A 106 11.20 -6.38 4.62
CA PHE A 106 11.23 -7.32 5.72
C PHE A 106 12.62 -7.91 5.93
N SER A 107 13.15 -7.71 7.13
CA SER A 107 14.36 -8.38 7.59
C SER A 107 14.00 -9.71 8.27
N LYS A 108 14.58 -10.82 7.82
CA LYS A 108 14.45 -12.11 8.52
C LYS A 108 15.24 -12.05 9.83
N ARG A 109 14.54 -12.17 10.96
CA ARG A 109 15.10 -12.22 12.31
C ARG A 109 14.63 -13.51 12.96
N GLU A 110 15.56 -14.46 13.09
CA GLU A 110 15.27 -15.83 13.53
C GLU A 110 14.18 -16.47 12.64
N SER A 111 13.06 -16.87 13.25
CA SER A 111 11.92 -17.50 12.57
C SER A 111 10.84 -16.51 12.13
N ARG A 112 11.12 -15.20 12.17
CA ARG A 112 10.14 -14.13 11.90
C ARG A 112 10.65 -13.17 10.83
N PHE A 113 9.74 -12.60 10.06
CA PHE A 113 10.02 -11.46 9.20
C PHE A 113 9.61 -10.19 9.93
N PHE A 114 10.55 -9.28 10.14
CA PHE A 114 10.35 -8.06 10.93
C PHE A 114 10.66 -6.82 10.11
N THR A 115 9.78 -5.81 10.21
CA THR A 115 10.00 -4.47 9.67
C THR A 115 9.43 -3.38 10.59
N HIS A 116 9.90 -2.16 10.39
CA HIS A 116 9.35 -0.96 11.00
C HIS A 116 8.29 -0.37 10.08
N LEU A 117 7.21 0.17 10.65
CA LEU A 117 6.22 0.88 9.83
C LEU A 117 6.83 2.18 9.29
N ARG A 118 6.44 2.54 8.08
CA ARG A 118 6.82 3.81 7.44
C ARG A 118 5.90 4.93 7.90
N GLY A 119 6.24 6.16 7.55
CA GLY A 119 5.42 7.33 7.83
C GLY A 119 4.05 7.28 7.13
N ASN A 120 3.16 8.19 7.54
CA ASN A 120 1.83 8.34 6.97
C ASN A 120 1.89 8.73 5.49
N GLU A 121 1.51 7.79 4.62
CA GLU A 121 1.44 7.91 3.17
C GLU A 121 0.10 8.47 2.68
N ASP A 122 -0.79 8.91 3.59
CA ASP A 122 -2.00 9.62 3.18
C ASP A 122 -1.63 10.88 2.39
N THR A 123 -2.17 11.00 1.17
CA THR A 123 -1.92 12.12 0.27
C THR A 123 -2.60 13.39 0.74
N ASP A 124 -3.71 13.25 1.46
CA ASP A 124 -4.53 14.37 1.92
C ASP A 124 -3.95 15.00 3.20
N ASP A 125 -3.09 14.28 3.92
CA ASP A 125 -2.42 14.78 5.12
C ASP A 125 -1.09 15.46 4.79
N LEU A 126 -1.14 16.78 4.57
CA LEU A 126 0.06 17.61 4.38
C LEU A 126 0.70 18.06 5.71
N HIS A 127 0.16 17.68 6.87
CA HIS A 127 0.66 18.18 8.14
C HIS A 127 2.07 17.66 8.46
N GLY A 128 2.95 18.56 8.91
CA GLY A 128 4.28 18.22 9.43
C GLY A 128 5.35 17.90 8.39
N ARG A 129 5.01 17.82 7.09
CA ARG A 129 5.95 17.50 6.00
C ARG A 129 6.10 18.57 4.91
N THR A 130 5.44 19.71 5.07
CA THR A 130 5.47 20.83 4.12
C THR A 130 6.57 21.84 4.47
N GLN A 131 7.26 22.35 3.46
CA GLN A 131 8.22 23.46 3.59
C GLN A 131 7.98 24.53 2.54
N GLY A 132 7.94 25.79 2.94
CA GLY A 132 7.79 26.90 2.00
C GLY A 132 9.05 27.06 1.14
N ILE A 133 8.88 27.10 -0.18
CA ILE A 133 9.96 27.47 -1.11
C ILE A 133 10.00 28.99 -1.23
N GLY A 134 8.84 29.62 -1.48
CA GLY A 134 8.72 31.06 -1.64
C GLY A 134 7.78 31.48 -2.77
N VAL A 135 7.82 32.77 -3.10
CA VAL A 135 7.05 33.34 -4.21
C VAL A 135 7.84 33.23 -5.50
N CYS A 136 7.24 32.65 -6.53
CA CYS A 136 7.90 32.47 -7.82
C CYS A 136 8.09 33.82 -8.53
N THR A 137 9.28 34.07 -9.06
CA THR A 137 9.64 35.30 -9.78
C THR A 137 9.44 35.17 -11.28
N ASP A 138 9.79 34.01 -11.83
CA ASP A 138 9.64 33.66 -13.24
C ASP A 138 9.68 32.14 -13.43
N ASN A 139 9.25 31.65 -14.60
CA ASN A 139 9.37 30.23 -14.94
C ASN A 139 9.69 30.00 -16.42
N THR A 140 10.43 28.92 -16.69
CA THR A 140 10.57 28.32 -18.01
C THR A 140 9.59 27.17 -18.17
N GLU A 141 9.81 26.29 -19.16
CA GLU A 141 8.99 25.11 -19.39
C GLU A 141 9.09 24.06 -18.26
N ASP A 142 10.20 24.01 -17.52
CA ASP A 142 10.49 23.00 -16.50
C ASP A 142 11.10 23.57 -15.21
N THR A 143 11.50 24.85 -15.20
CA THR A 143 12.25 25.46 -14.11
C THR A 143 11.51 26.65 -13.54
N LEU A 144 11.34 26.65 -12.22
CA LEU A 144 10.77 27.74 -11.43
C LEU A 144 11.92 28.56 -10.82
N TYR A 145 11.84 29.88 -10.93
CA TYR A 145 12.81 30.81 -10.34
C TYR A 145 12.24 31.47 -9.10
N PHE A 146 13.11 31.64 -8.10
CA PHE A 146 12.80 32.25 -6.81
C PHE A 146 13.94 33.20 -6.41
N ASP A 147 13.68 34.11 -5.47
CA ASP A 147 14.73 34.98 -4.93
C ASP A 147 15.79 34.17 -4.15
N LEU A 148 15.32 33.21 -3.36
CA LEU A 148 16.15 32.26 -2.61
C LEU A 148 15.38 30.95 -2.44
N VAL A 149 16.06 29.83 -2.69
CA VAL A 149 15.57 28.48 -2.40
C VAL A 149 16.32 27.96 -1.17
N ASP A 150 15.60 27.60 -0.11
CA ASP A 150 16.21 27.10 1.11
C ASP A 150 16.84 25.70 0.91
N SER A 151 17.85 25.43 1.73
CA SER A 151 18.47 24.14 1.93
C SER A 151 17.48 23.02 2.25
N PHE A 152 16.35 23.34 2.90
CA PHE A 152 15.33 22.35 3.27
C PHE A 152 14.52 21.80 2.09
N THR A 153 14.52 22.44 0.92
CA THR A 153 13.94 21.83 -0.29
C THR A 153 14.93 20.81 -0.86
N ASN A 154 14.53 19.55 -1.02
CA ASN A 154 15.39 18.48 -1.50
C ASN A 154 14.98 17.98 -2.89
N ILE A 155 15.93 17.32 -3.57
CA ILE A 155 15.65 16.56 -4.80
C ILE A 155 14.78 15.36 -4.41
N GLY A 156 13.68 15.16 -5.14
CA GLY A 156 12.66 14.15 -4.83
C GLY A 156 11.44 14.68 -4.06
N ASP A 157 11.48 15.91 -3.53
CA ASP A 157 10.30 16.51 -2.90
C ASP A 157 9.23 16.83 -3.97
N GLU A 158 7.94 16.75 -3.61
CA GLU A 158 6.83 17.14 -4.48
C GLU A 158 6.54 18.64 -4.31
N VAL A 159 6.37 19.37 -5.41
CA VAL A 159 6.14 20.81 -5.42
C VAL A 159 4.67 21.10 -5.63
N PHE A 160 4.12 21.97 -4.77
CA PHE A 160 2.77 22.46 -4.84
C PHE A 160 2.74 23.97 -5.05
N ILE A 161 1.72 24.43 -5.77
CA ILE A 161 1.37 25.85 -5.90
C ILE A 161 0.10 26.13 -5.09
N LEU A 162 0.12 27.25 -4.36
CA LEU A 162 -1.05 27.77 -3.66
C LEU A 162 -1.73 28.83 -4.53
N ASP A 163 -2.94 28.52 -5.01
CA ASP A 163 -3.78 29.44 -5.78
C ASP A 163 -5.17 29.54 -5.14
N ASN A 164 -5.50 30.71 -4.59
CA ASN A 164 -6.77 31.00 -3.91
C ASN A 164 -7.15 29.92 -2.86
N GLU A 165 -6.22 29.63 -1.94
CA GLU A 165 -6.41 28.66 -0.85
C GLU A 165 -6.62 27.21 -1.32
N LYS A 166 -6.31 26.91 -2.59
CA LYS A 166 -6.27 25.55 -3.12
C LYS A 166 -4.84 25.17 -3.49
N GLU A 167 -4.46 23.96 -3.13
CA GLU A 167 -3.15 23.41 -3.45
C GLU A 167 -3.25 22.57 -4.72
N TYR A 168 -2.31 22.79 -5.65
CA TYR A 168 -2.18 21.98 -6.86
C TYR A 168 -0.78 21.40 -6.93
N SER A 169 -0.67 20.08 -7.09
CA SER A 169 0.62 19.41 -7.35
C SER A 169 1.11 19.74 -8.76
N LEU A 170 2.35 20.19 -8.85
CA LEU A 170 3.02 20.50 -10.12
C LEU A 170 3.97 19.40 -10.56
N GLY A 171 4.63 18.70 -9.64
CA GLY A 171 5.61 17.67 -9.97
C GLY A 171 6.68 17.49 -8.90
N ILE A 172 7.69 16.68 -9.23
CA ILE A 172 8.78 16.29 -8.34
C ILE A 172 10.04 17.10 -8.69
N VAL A 173 10.77 17.57 -7.68
CA VAL A 173 12.05 18.27 -7.84
C VAL A 173 13.11 17.33 -8.42
N LYS A 174 13.61 17.65 -9.63
CA LYS A 174 14.75 16.96 -10.27
C LYS A 174 16.10 17.58 -9.90
N SER A 175 16.15 18.91 -9.84
CA SER A 175 17.37 19.64 -9.48
C SER A 175 17.01 20.95 -8.80
N LYS A 176 17.97 21.50 -8.04
CA LYS A 176 17.82 22.79 -7.38
C LYS A 176 19.13 23.55 -7.40
N GLY A 177 19.02 24.88 -7.42
CA GLY A 177 20.10 25.81 -7.12
C GLY A 177 19.68 26.81 -6.05
N ASN A 178 20.47 27.87 -5.89
CA ASN A 178 20.18 28.89 -4.88
C ASN A 178 18.93 29.72 -5.21
N ASN A 179 18.56 29.81 -6.49
CA ASN A 179 17.49 30.66 -7.00
C ASN A 179 16.56 29.95 -8.00
N TYR A 180 16.66 28.61 -8.11
CA TYR A 180 15.84 27.85 -9.03
C TYR A 180 15.55 26.44 -8.55
N VAL A 181 14.44 25.89 -9.02
CA VAL A 181 14.02 24.49 -8.85
C VAL A 181 13.53 23.97 -10.21
N THR A 182 14.08 22.86 -10.69
CA THR A 182 13.60 22.19 -11.90
C THR A 182 12.73 21.01 -11.52
N ILE A 183 11.55 20.90 -12.13
CA ILE A 183 10.57 19.84 -11.87
C ILE A 183 10.51 18.82 -13.02
N ASP A 184 9.87 17.68 -12.77
CA ASP A 184 9.77 16.58 -13.73
C ASP A 184 8.74 16.78 -14.83
N LYS A 185 7.72 17.61 -14.59
CA LYS A 185 6.61 17.92 -15.50
C LYS A 185 6.77 19.30 -16.14
N ARG A 186 6.12 19.47 -17.29
CA ARG A 186 6.04 20.77 -17.96
C ARG A 186 5.15 21.73 -17.16
N ILE A 187 5.60 22.95 -16.98
CA ILE A 187 4.86 24.04 -16.36
C ILE A 187 3.99 24.71 -17.42
N ASP A 188 2.68 24.45 -17.39
CA ASP A 188 1.72 24.98 -18.37
C ASP A 188 1.08 26.32 -17.96
N ARG A 189 1.52 26.91 -16.83
CA ARG A 189 0.96 28.15 -16.27
C ARG A 189 2.06 29.12 -15.85
N PHE A 190 1.76 30.42 -15.95
CA PHE A 190 2.62 31.48 -15.42
C PHE A 190 2.67 31.45 -13.88
N CYS A 191 3.86 31.31 -13.31
CA CYS A 191 4.05 31.13 -11.87
C CYS A 191 4.14 32.43 -11.07
N LYS A 192 4.38 33.58 -11.72
CA LYS A 192 4.85 34.80 -11.04
C LYS A 192 3.83 35.29 -10.01
N GLY A 193 4.32 35.55 -8.80
CA GLY A 193 3.49 36.07 -7.70
C GLY A 193 2.71 35.00 -6.94
N TYR A 194 2.73 33.74 -7.38
CA TYR A 194 2.15 32.62 -6.63
C TYR A 194 3.16 32.06 -5.63
N PHE A 195 2.65 31.57 -4.51
CA PHE A 195 3.46 30.93 -3.47
C PHE A 195 3.58 29.43 -3.74
N PHE A 196 4.80 28.92 -3.57
CA PHE A 196 5.14 27.51 -3.76
C PHE A 196 5.69 26.94 -2.47
N PHE A 197 5.37 25.67 -2.24
CA PHE A 197 5.91 24.88 -1.15
C PHE A 197 6.27 23.48 -1.63
N SER A 198 7.26 22.87 -1.00
CA SER A 198 7.61 21.48 -1.22
C SER A 198 7.03 20.60 -0.12
N VAL A 199 6.74 19.34 -0.47
CA VAL A 199 6.25 18.30 0.40
C VAL A 199 7.26 17.17 0.36
N LYS A 200 7.75 16.77 1.53
CA LYS A 200 8.72 15.68 1.66
C LYS A 200 8.08 14.32 1.45
N ASP A 201 8.92 13.33 1.15
CA ASP A 201 8.50 11.93 1.02
C ASP A 201 7.78 11.47 2.30
N SER A 202 6.52 11.04 2.11
CA SER A 202 5.61 10.64 3.17
C SER A 202 6.03 9.35 3.88
N ARG A 203 6.78 8.46 3.22
CA ARG A 203 7.30 7.24 3.86
C ARG A 203 8.43 7.54 4.82
N VAL A 204 9.19 8.61 4.57
CA VAL A 204 10.41 8.97 5.32
C VAL A 204 10.12 9.98 6.41
N GLU A 205 9.41 11.06 6.07
CA GLU A 205 9.13 12.20 6.96
C GLU A 205 7.66 12.30 7.36
N GLY A 206 6.84 11.32 6.96
CA GLY A 206 5.45 11.25 7.37
C GLY A 206 5.30 10.96 8.85
N GLY A 207 4.16 11.39 9.41
CA GLY A 207 3.82 11.17 10.80
C GLY A 207 3.66 9.69 11.16
N ASP A 208 3.61 9.42 12.45
CA ASP A 208 3.36 8.10 13.00
C ASP A 208 1.99 7.53 12.55
N ILE A 209 1.95 6.21 12.32
CA ILE A 209 0.71 5.51 11.99
C ILE A 209 -0.14 5.36 13.24
N ARG A 210 -1.26 6.09 13.28
CA ARG A 210 -2.08 6.25 14.48
C ARG A 210 -3.57 6.08 14.22
N GLY A 211 -4.29 5.60 15.22
CA GLY A 211 -5.76 5.50 15.18
C GLY A 211 -6.33 4.50 16.17
N TYR A 212 -7.66 4.37 16.18
CA TYR A 212 -8.38 3.45 17.06
C TYR A 212 -8.18 1.99 16.67
N TYR A 213 -8.05 1.72 15.38
CA TYR A 213 -7.84 0.39 14.84
C TYR A 213 -6.94 0.50 13.61
N ALA A 214 -6.37 -0.63 13.20
CA ALA A 214 -5.70 -0.76 11.91
C ALA A 214 -6.32 -1.92 11.13
N GLU A 215 -6.94 -1.62 10.00
CA GLU A 215 -7.20 -2.58 8.94
C GLU A 215 -5.88 -2.95 8.28
N VAL A 216 -5.63 -4.25 8.16
CA VAL A 216 -4.42 -4.80 7.56
C VAL A 216 -4.85 -5.69 6.40
N GLU A 217 -4.43 -5.32 5.21
CA GLU A 217 -4.55 -6.16 4.02
C GLU A 217 -3.16 -6.67 3.65
N MET A 218 -3.05 -7.98 3.44
CA MET A 218 -1.82 -8.64 3.04
C MET A 218 -2.04 -9.30 1.68
N GLU A 219 -1.10 -9.10 0.77
CA GLU A 219 -1.11 -9.71 -0.55
C GLU A 219 0.19 -10.51 -0.78
N ASN A 220 0.07 -11.68 -1.43
CA ASN A 220 1.21 -12.46 -1.85
C ASN A 220 0.95 -13.16 -3.18
N ASN A 221 1.92 -13.04 -4.09
CA ASN A 221 1.89 -13.57 -5.46
C ASN A 221 2.94 -14.68 -5.70
N ASN A 222 3.42 -15.34 -4.65
CA ASN A 222 4.36 -16.46 -4.79
C ASN A 222 3.71 -17.63 -5.54
N ASP A 223 4.52 -18.43 -6.23
CA ASP A 223 4.07 -19.68 -6.85
C ASP A 223 3.96 -20.79 -5.82
N GLU A 224 4.81 -20.78 -4.78
CA GLU A 224 4.86 -21.84 -3.79
C GLU A 224 3.77 -21.76 -2.72
N GLN A 225 3.51 -22.90 -2.05
CA GLN A 225 2.62 -22.94 -0.89
C GLN A 225 3.11 -22.02 0.23
N LEU A 226 2.21 -21.17 0.71
CA LEU A 226 2.48 -20.19 1.77
C LEU A 226 1.91 -20.67 3.11
N GLU A 227 2.67 -20.45 4.17
CA GLU A 227 2.22 -20.67 5.55
C GLU A 227 2.29 -19.35 6.31
N LEU A 228 1.19 -19.01 6.98
CA LEU A 228 1.09 -17.85 7.86
C LEU A 228 0.52 -18.32 9.20
N PHE A 229 1.32 -18.22 10.25
CA PHE A 229 0.93 -18.64 11.60
C PHE A 229 0.38 -17.47 12.40
N ALA A 230 1.06 -16.33 12.37
CA ALA A 230 0.67 -15.14 13.10
C ALA A 230 1.21 -13.87 12.46
N ILE A 231 0.50 -12.77 12.72
CA ILE A 231 0.98 -11.41 12.47
C ILE A 231 0.93 -10.62 13.77
N ASN A 232 1.98 -9.86 14.04
CA ASN A 232 2.11 -9.10 15.28
C ASN A 232 2.59 -7.69 14.98
N SER A 233 2.09 -6.72 15.74
CA SER A 233 2.53 -5.34 15.71
C SER A 233 2.88 -4.86 17.11
N ASN A 234 3.94 -4.06 17.24
CA ASN A 234 4.19 -3.33 18.48
C ASN A 234 3.34 -2.07 18.48
N ILE A 235 2.48 -1.95 19.49
CA ILE A 235 1.48 -0.92 19.65
C ILE A 235 1.77 -0.15 20.93
N ILE A 236 1.81 1.18 20.84
CA ILE A 236 1.90 2.07 22.01
C ILE A 236 0.66 2.95 22.09
N LYS A 237 0.30 3.37 23.30
CA LYS A 237 -0.79 4.33 23.53
C LYS A 237 -0.42 5.70 22.98
N SER A 238 -1.34 6.33 22.24
CA SER A 238 -1.25 7.76 21.91
C SER A 238 -1.64 8.59 23.13
N TYR A 239 -0.80 9.55 23.51
CA TYR A 239 -1.03 10.46 24.65
C TYR A 239 -1.45 11.86 24.24
N VAL A 240 -1.79 12.05 22.96
CA VAL A 240 -2.28 13.32 22.42
C VAL A 240 -3.73 13.54 22.84
#